data_AF-G4YNV5-F1
#
_entry.id   AF-G4YNV5-F1
#
_cell.length_a   1.000
_cell.length_b   1.000
_cell.length_c   1.000
_cell.angle_alpha   90.00
_cell.angle_beta   90.00
_cell.angle_gamma   90.00
#
_symmetry.space_group_name_H-M   'P 1'
#
loop_
_entity.id
_entity.type
_entity.pdbx_description
1 polymer ?
#
loop_
_entity_poly.entity_id
_entity_poly.type
_entity_poly.pdbx_seq_one_letter_code
_entity_poly.pdbx_strand_id
1 'polypeptide(L)'
;MSDTQLADQFLYQSSLKSDPAVKVSSRKRVPYVIDLNQGSYANGIITIDATAQLNGAEGFACLRDAYVVIPYKVSMKNTHASTALAAAANRLSVGLKCGIWNVIDGMSLELNGKSLISMSEYKLFANNLRAQAETSVNKHGAEDFLFPDSSGSLLFSSATSSLYGDGYSNTASDITPALGTASTGAGVLASNEGFVKRLLSNPPTAGGQNTNGWVSIASGAANTIANQFGRGAFLDLMANPQIKLRFRVNQGSAVINLSTTKAMSLSSTTLVSGQSCPIMVASSAGSAPNSGVFNATTAGQISVAWGAITNSLEPTIDSTYFPFTTTRLYVPFLDLENPQALISKPNKTVRYMDYYAQWFYQRAGTGVSSTQLNTAFDLQLSTIQQFQSCFDSAPWTVQPGSSIRNFNVRIGSQQVFDISYDYDFQDFINEFAKLGSINGDLTKELSNGLIDYQTWQQTNRVLVADVSCFLL
;
A
#
# COMPACT_ATOMS: atom_id res chain seq x y z
N MET A 1 -49.93 -25.68 -42.07
CA MET A 1 -48.71 -24.88 -41.85
C MET A 1 -49.08 -23.61 -41.07
N SER A 2 -49.47 -23.71 -39.79
CA SER A 2 -49.92 -22.54 -39.01
C SER A 2 -49.42 -22.45 -37.57
N ASP A 3 -48.62 -23.41 -37.07
CA ASP A 3 -48.39 -23.53 -35.62
C ASP A 3 -47.05 -22.93 -35.15
N THR A 4 -46.22 -22.41 -36.06
CA THR A 4 -44.93 -21.77 -35.73
C THR A 4 -45.02 -20.25 -35.51
N GLN A 5 -46.07 -19.59 -35.99
CA GLN A 5 -46.21 -18.13 -35.87
C GLN A 5 -46.41 -17.64 -34.43
N LEU A 6 -46.97 -18.46 -33.53
CA LEU A 6 -47.22 -18.05 -32.14
C LEU A 6 -45.96 -18.05 -31.27
N ALA A 7 -45.02 -18.96 -31.51
CA ALA A 7 -43.78 -19.05 -30.73
C ALA A 7 -42.82 -17.91 -31.09
N ASP A 8 -42.65 -17.63 -32.38
CA ASP A 8 -41.76 -16.55 -32.85
C ASP A 8 -42.32 -15.17 -32.48
N GLN A 9 -43.64 -14.99 -32.54
CA GLN A 9 -44.29 -13.76 -32.09
C GLN A 9 -44.19 -13.57 -30.57
N PHE A 10 -44.24 -14.66 -29.79
CA PHE A 10 -44.02 -14.62 -28.34
C PHE A 10 -42.55 -14.29 -27.99
N LEU A 11 -41.59 -14.90 -28.68
CA LEU A 11 -40.16 -14.59 -28.52
C LEU A 11 -39.84 -13.14 -28.89
N TYR A 12 -40.40 -12.63 -29.99
CA TYR A 12 -40.26 -11.25 -30.41
C TYR A 12 -40.91 -10.27 -29.42
N GLN A 13 -42.12 -10.56 -28.92
CA GLN A 13 -42.74 -9.73 -27.88
C GLN A 13 -42.00 -9.80 -26.55
N SER A 14 -41.40 -10.95 -26.21
CA SER A 14 -40.61 -11.11 -24.98
C SER A 14 -39.26 -10.41 -25.07
N SER A 15 -38.65 -10.30 -26.25
CA SER A 15 -37.39 -9.56 -26.45
C SER A 15 -37.60 -8.05 -26.50
N LEU A 16 -38.81 -7.59 -26.84
CA LEU A 16 -39.22 -6.18 -26.80
C LEU A 16 -39.68 -5.71 -25.41
N LYS A 17 -39.87 -6.63 -24.45
CA LYS A 17 -40.08 -6.22 -23.06
C LYS A 17 -38.77 -5.65 -22.54
N SER A 18 -38.75 -4.35 -22.27
CA SER A 18 -37.74 -3.80 -21.39
C SER A 18 -37.85 -4.53 -20.05
N ASP A 19 -36.79 -5.20 -19.61
CA ASP A 19 -36.74 -5.65 -18.24
C ASP A 19 -37.02 -4.44 -17.35
N PRO A 20 -37.99 -4.51 -16.42
CA PRO A 20 -38.18 -3.43 -15.47
C PRO A 20 -36.83 -3.19 -14.80
N ALA A 21 -36.42 -1.93 -14.69
CA ALA A 21 -35.19 -1.61 -13.97
C ALA A 21 -35.27 -2.29 -12.60
N VAL A 22 -34.46 -3.33 -12.39
CA VAL A 22 -34.46 -4.08 -11.14
C VAL A 22 -33.84 -3.17 -10.11
N LYS A 23 -34.69 -2.36 -9.47
CA LYS A 23 -34.31 -1.59 -8.30
C LYS A 23 -34.14 -2.59 -7.16
N VAL A 24 -32.91 -3.06 -7.01
CA VAL A 24 -32.53 -3.99 -5.93
C VAL A 24 -32.55 -3.31 -4.56
N SER A 25 -32.40 -1.98 -4.52
CA SER A 25 -32.34 -1.20 -3.29
C SER A 25 -33.12 0.11 -3.39
N SER A 26 -33.86 0.45 -2.34
CA SER A 26 -34.67 1.66 -2.24
C SER A 26 -33.93 2.82 -1.56
N ARG A 27 -32.94 2.54 -0.72
CA ARG A 27 -32.15 3.54 0.01
C ARG A 27 -30.75 3.01 0.36
N LYS A 28 -29.74 3.89 0.29
CA LYS A 28 -28.38 3.65 0.81
C LYS A 28 -28.10 4.62 1.97
N ARG A 29 -27.67 4.09 3.11
CA ARG A 29 -27.18 4.84 4.28
C ARG A 29 -25.73 4.44 4.53
N VAL A 30 -24.92 5.31 5.13
CA VAL A 30 -23.52 4.99 5.47
C VAL A 30 -23.26 5.45 6.92
N PRO A 31 -23.79 4.75 7.93
CA PRO A 31 -23.41 4.99 9.32
C PRO A 31 -21.91 4.81 9.52
N TYR A 32 -21.37 5.50 10.54
CA TYR A 32 -20.00 5.33 10.98
C TYR A 32 -19.93 4.84 12.42
N VAL A 33 -18.91 4.05 12.71
CA VAL A 33 -18.57 3.52 14.04
C VAL A 33 -17.28 4.19 14.48
N ILE A 34 -17.30 4.78 15.66
CA ILE A 34 -16.10 5.37 16.29
C ILE A 34 -15.33 4.27 17.00
N ASP A 35 -14.00 4.31 16.89
CA ASP A 35 -13.12 3.38 17.61
C ASP A 35 -13.27 3.47 19.14
N LEU A 36 -12.95 2.39 19.85
CA LEU A 36 -13.03 2.31 21.31
C LEU A 36 -11.90 3.07 22.02
N ASN A 37 -10.82 3.36 21.31
CA ASN A 37 -9.62 4.01 21.85
C ASN A 37 -9.78 5.53 21.97
N GLN A 38 -10.80 6.13 21.33
CA GLN A 38 -11.14 7.55 21.38
C GLN A 38 -9.94 8.47 21.06
N GLY A 39 -9.16 8.08 20.06
CA GLY A 39 -8.00 8.85 19.58
C GLY A 39 -6.67 8.56 20.29
N SER A 40 -6.68 7.72 21.33
CA SER A 40 -5.47 7.32 22.06
C SER A 40 -5.07 5.87 21.72
N TYR A 41 -4.14 5.71 20.78
CA TYR A 41 -3.75 4.41 20.23
C TYR A 41 -2.45 3.88 20.82
N ALA A 42 -2.51 3.36 22.06
CA ALA A 42 -1.38 2.68 22.67
C ALA A 42 -0.88 1.52 21.78
N ASN A 43 0.43 1.47 21.55
CA ASN A 43 1.10 0.51 20.66
C ASN A 43 0.46 0.44 19.26
N GLY A 44 -0.07 1.57 18.77
CA GLY A 44 -0.71 1.67 17.46
C GLY A 44 -1.90 0.76 17.22
N ILE A 45 -2.54 0.23 18.27
CA ILE A 45 -3.72 -0.62 18.13
C ILE A 45 -4.97 0.24 18.09
N ILE A 46 -5.73 0.09 17.02
CA ILE A 46 -7.08 0.65 16.85
C ILE A 46 -8.08 -0.51 16.96
N THR A 47 -9.07 -0.36 17.82
CA THR A 47 -10.14 -1.34 18.03
C THR A 47 -11.48 -0.70 17.71
N ILE A 48 -12.18 -1.25 16.72
CA ILE A 48 -13.52 -0.86 16.31
C ILE A 48 -14.44 -2.03 16.64
N ASP A 49 -15.38 -1.80 17.56
CA ASP A 49 -16.46 -2.74 17.86
C ASP A 49 -17.78 -2.14 17.38
N ALA A 50 -18.26 -2.65 16.25
CA ALA A 50 -19.47 -2.20 15.62
C ALA A 50 -20.73 -2.83 16.25
N THR A 51 -20.57 -3.85 17.11
CA THR A 51 -21.68 -4.65 17.65
C THR A 51 -22.71 -3.78 18.36
N ALA A 52 -22.26 -2.85 19.21
CA ALA A 52 -23.15 -1.95 19.95
C ALA A 52 -23.60 -0.74 19.10
N GLN A 53 -22.70 -0.19 18.27
CA GLN A 53 -22.95 1.05 17.53
C GLN A 53 -23.77 0.86 16.25
N LEU A 54 -23.83 -0.35 15.71
CA LEU A 54 -24.71 -0.73 14.58
C LEU A 54 -25.92 -1.55 15.03
N ASN A 55 -26.13 -1.72 16.34
CA ASN A 55 -27.31 -2.43 16.85
C ASN A 55 -28.58 -1.67 16.49
N GLY A 56 -29.54 -2.36 15.84
CA GLY A 56 -30.77 -1.76 15.34
C GLY A 56 -30.63 -0.99 14.03
N ALA A 57 -29.47 -1.02 13.36
CA ALA A 57 -29.34 -0.49 12.00
C ALA A 57 -30.23 -1.28 11.03
N GLU A 58 -31.16 -0.59 10.37
CA GLU A 58 -32.07 -1.26 9.42
C GLU A 58 -31.40 -1.44 8.05
N GLY A 59 -31.79 -2.50 7.34
CA GLY A 59 -31.24 -2.86 6.04
C GLY A 59 -30.08 -3.86 6.13
N PHE A 60 -29.37 -4.02 5.01
CA PHE A 60 -28.29 -4.98 4.86
C PHE A 60 -26.96 -4.25 4.71
N ALA A 61 -26.00 -4.57 5.56
CA ALA A 61 -24.66 -4.02 5.48
C ALA A 61 -23.91 -4.59 4.27
N CYS A 62 -23.35 -3.71 3.45
CA CYS A 62 -22.40 -4.09 2.41
C CYS A 62 -20.99 -4.02 3.00
N LEU A 63 -20.48 -5.15 3.47
CA LEU A 63 -19.16 -5.20 4.10
C LEU A 63 -18.03 -5.04 3.09
N ARG A 64 -18.28 -5.40 1.83
CA ARG A 64 -17.36 -5.22 0.72
C ARG A 64 -17.03 -3.75 0.43
N ASP A 65 -18.00 -2.86 0.65
CA ASP A 65 -17.83 -1.41 0.44
C ASP A 65 -17.56 -0.65 1.74
N ALA A 66 -17.39 -1.36 2.86
CA ALA A 66 -17.02 -0.73 4.12
C ALA A 66 -15.55 -0.26 4.07
N TYR A 67 -15.29 0.92 4.62
CA TYR A 67 -13.95 1.50 4.62
C TYR A 67 -13.64 2.16 5.96
N VAL A 68 -12.35 2.19 6.30
CA VAL A 68 -11.86 2.82 7.53
C VAL A 68 -11.14 4.12 7.18
N VAL A 69 -11.44 5.18 7.94
CA VAL A 69 -10.73 6.46 7.86
C VAL A 69 -9.84 6.58 9.07
N ILE A 70 -8.52 6.58 8.83
CA ILE A 70 -7.47 6.72 9.85
C ILE A 70 -6.79 8.07 9.64
N PRO A 71 -6.89 9.02 10.58
CA PRO A 71 -6.05 10.21 10.52
C PRO A 71 -4.60 9.81 10.81
N TYR A 72 -3.72 9.93 9.80
CA TYR A 72 -2.31 9.54 9.90
C TYR A 72 -1.42 10.78 9.83
N LYS A 73 -0.62 11.01 10.87
CA LYS A 73 0.18 12.23 11.05
C LYS A 73 1.65 11.92 10.81
N VAL A 74 2.23 12.62 9.83
CA VAL A 74 3.68 12.62 9.56
C VAL A 74 4.24 14.00 9.90
N SER A 75 5.33 14.04 10.64
CA SER A 75 5.94 15.29 11.12
C SER A 75 7.45 15.22 10.97
N MET A 76 8.07 16.34 10.59
CA MET A 76 9.51 16.47 10.45
C MET A 76 9.98 17.67 11.27
N LYS A 77 10.98 17.49 12.13
CA LYS A 77 11.56 18.54 12.96
C LYS A 77 13.07 18.49 12.92
N ASN A 78 13.69 19.66 13.05
CA ASN A 78 15.10 19.76 13.39
C ASN A 78 15.28 19.36 14.86
N THR A 79 16.07 18.32 15.11
CA THR A 79 16.37 17.84 16.47
C THR A 79 17.79 18.13 16.90
N HIS A 80 18.55 18.85 16.07
CA HIS A 80 19.86 19.33 16.45
C HIS A 80 19.74 20.51 17.44
N ALA A 81 20.36 20.36 18.61
CA ALA A 81 20.20 21.33 19.70
C ALA A 81 20.72 22.75 19.39
N SER A 82 21.64 22.91 18.43
CA SER A 82 22.38 24.17 18.23
C SER A 82 22.43 24.69 16.79
N THR A 83 21.95 23.93 15.79
CA THR A 83 22.10 24.30 14.38
C THR A 83 20.74 24.38 13.72
N ALA A 84 20.35 25.56 13.23
CA ALA A 84 19.12 25.72 12.46
C ALA A 84 19.22 25.09 11.07
N LEU A 85 18.08 24.70 10.51
CA LEU A 85 17.96 24.35 9.09
C LEU A 85 18.14 25.62 8.24
N ALA A 86 18.58 25.45 6.99
CA ALA A 86 18.76 26.58 6.06
C ALA A 86 17.43 27.17 5.59
N ALA A 87 16.39 26.33 5.49
CA ALA A 87 15.02 26.74 5.22
C ALA A 87 14.03 25.82 5.95
N ALA A 88 12.76 26.23 6.01
CA ALA A 88 11.69 25.38 6.52
C ALA A 88 11.44 24.19 5.58
N ALA A 89 11.30 22.99 6.15
CA ALA A 89 10.80 21.83 5.42
C ALA A 89 9.37 22.10 4.91
N ASN A 90 9.02 21.53 3.76
CA ASN A 90 7.71 21.72 3.14
C ASN A 90 7.02 20.37 2.92
N ARG A 91 5.79 20.39 2.37
CA ARG A 91 5.00 19.17 2.15
C ARG A 91 5.66 18.15 1.21
N LEU A 92 6.66 18.54 0.44
CA LEU A 92 7.41 17.66 -0.47
C LEU A 92 8.68 17.09 0.18
N SER A 93 8.98 17.43 1.44
CA SER A 93 10.15 16.92 2.16
C SER A 93 10.03 15.45 2.55
N VAL A 94 8.81 14.95 2.71
CA VAL A 94 8.48 13.57 3.14
C VAL A 94 7.19 13.12 2.46
N GLY A 95 7.11 11.87 2.01
CA GLY A 95 5.88 11.28 1.46
C GLY A 95 5.71 9.84 1.90
N LEU A 96 4.57 9.24 1.55
CA LEU A 96 4.36 7.80 1.76
C LEU A 96 5.19 6.97 0.76
N LYS A 97 5.54 5.75 1.16
CA LYS A 97 5.95 4.69 0.23
C LYS A 97 4.78 4.31 -0.68
N CYS A 98 5.08 3.58 -1.76
CA CYS A 98 4.05 3.19 -2.73
C CYS A 98 2.98 2.28 -2.09
N GLY A 99 1.73 2.74 -2.09
CA GLY A 99 0.59 2.06 -1.46
C GLY A 99 0.32 2.54 -0.05
N ILE A 100 -0.81 3.22 0.15
CA ILE A 100 -1.25 3.75 1.45
C ILE A 100 -1.51 2.64 2.47
N TRP A 101 -1.83 1.42 2.04
CA TRP A 101 -2.03 0.29 2.93
C TRP A 101 -0.81 -0.04 3.79
N ASN A 102 0.41 0.40 3.40
CA ASN A 102 1.64 0.29 4.20
C ASN A 102 1.57 0.92 5.59
N VAL A 103 0.57 1.77 5.86
CA VAL A 103 0.33 2.29 7.22
C VAL A 103 -0.22 1.22 8.17
N ILE A 104 -0.83 0.15 7.67
CA ILE A 104 -1.37 -0.97 8.46
C ILE A 104 -0.29 -2.05 8.61
N ASP A 105 0.10 -2.36 9.85
CA ASP A 105 1.00 -3.47 10.16
C ASP A 105 0.26 -4.79 10.37
N GLY A 106 -0.97 -4.74 10.91
CA GLY A 106 -1.64 -5.92 11.45
C GLY A 106 -3.16 -5.78 11.37
N MET A 107 -3.90 -6.86 11.13
CA MET A 107 -5.34 -6.86 11.36
C MET A 107 -5.87 -8.16 11.97
N SER A 108 -6.92 -8.05 12.76
CA SER A 108 -7.76 -9.16 13.21
C SER A 108 -9.23 -8.81 13.00
N LEU A 109 -10.00 -9.79 12.57
CA LEU A 109 -11.43 -9.65 12.31
C LEU A 109 -12.18 -10.73 13.07
N GLU A 110 -13.10 -10.30 13.91
CA GLU A 110 -14.12 -11.18 14.48
C GLU A 110 -15.48 -10.82 13.88
N LEU A 111 -16.26 -11.84 13.57
CA LEU A 111 -17.62 -11.72 13.06
C LEU A 111 -18.53 -12.63 13.86
N ASN A 112 -19.59 -12.07 14.44
CA ASN A 112 -20.57 -12.81 15.27
C ASN A 112 -19.90 -13.62 16.39
N GLY A 113 -18.92 -13.00 17.06
CA GLY A 113 -18.15 -13.61 18.14
C GLY A 113 -17.15 -14.69 17.71
N LYS A 114 -16.98 -14.95 16.41
CA LYS A 114 -15.99 -15.90 15.87
C LYS A 114 -14.82 -15.15 15.26
N SER A 115 -13.61 -15.51 15.66
CA SER A 115 -12.38 -15.02 15.01
C SER A 115 -12.28 -15.59 13.59
N LEU A 116 -12.30 -14.71 12.59
CA LEU A 116 -12.06 -15.05 11.18
C LEU A 116 -10.59 -14.87 10.81
N ILE A 117 -9.97 -13.80 11.32
CA ILE A 117 -8.56 -13.49 11.11
C ILE A 117 -7.97 -13.12 12.48
N SER A 118 -6.89 -13.79 12.87
CA SER A 118 -6.13 -13.41 14.06
C SER A 118 -5.12 -12.31 13.72
N MET A 119 -4.72 -11.52 14.72
CA MET A 119 -3.74 -10.44 14.53
C MET A 119 -2.40 -11.04 14.10
N SER A 120 -2.08 -10.92 12.82
CA SER A 120 -0.80 -11.33 12.23
C SER A 120 -0.06 -10.11 11.66
N GLU A 121 1.26 -10.23 11.53
CA GLU A 121 2.08 -9.20 10.89
C GLU A 121 1.86 -9.23 9.38
N TYR A 122 1.25 -8.18 8.85
CA TYR A 122 1.11 -7.93 7.43
C TYR A 122 2.27 -7.08 6.95
N LYS A 123 3.25 -7.73 6.30
CA LYS A 123 4.23 -7.00 5.48
C LYS A 123 3.68 -6.64 4.09
N LEU A 124 2.36 -6.79 3.88
CA LEU A 124 1.56 -6.26 2.77
C LEU A 124 2.01 -6.63 1.34
N PHE A 125 2.90 -7.61 1.18
CA PHE A 125 3.34 -8.06 -0.14
C PHE A 125 2.20 -8.60 -1.00
N ALA A 126 1.24 -9.32 -0.41
CA ALA A 126 0.04 -9.76 -1.14
C ALA A 126 -0.79 -8.56 -1.65
N ASN A 127 -0.90 -7.49 -0.84
CA ASN A 127 -1.58 -6.28 -1.25
C ASN A 127 -0.79 -5.54 -2.34
N ASN A 128 0.54 -5.50 -2.25
CA ASN A 128 1.40 -4.96 -3.30
C ASN A 128 1.24 -5.75 -4.61
N LEU A 129 1.23 -7.08 -4.55
CA LEU A 129 1.03 -7.95 -5.70
C LEU A 129 -0.34 -7.74 -6.34
N ARG A 130 -1.41 -7.67 -5.53
CA ARG A 130 -2.77 -7.37 -6.02
C ARG A 130 -2.87 -5.96 -6.59
N ALA A 131 -2.25 -4.96 -5.97
CA ALA A 131 -2.20 -3.62 -6.53
C ALA A 131 -1.51 -3.59 -7.89
N GLN A 132 -0.47 -4.39 -8.08
CA GLN A 132 0.24 -4.52 -9.35
C GLN A 132 -0.57 -5.27 -10.42
N ALA A 133 -1.35 -6.28 -10.03
CA ALA A 133 -2.09 -7.14 -10.95
C ALA A 133 -3.52 -6.66 -11.24
N GLU A 134 -4.14 -5.89 -10.35
CA GLU A 134 -5.58 -5.62 -10.38
C GLU A 134 -5.92 -4.12 -10.46
N THR A 135 -4.96 -3.22 -10.16
CA THR A 135 -5.26 -1.78 -9.97
C THR A 135 -4.69 -0.90 -11.10
N SER A 136 -5.36 0.21 -11.37
CA SER A 136 -4.94 1.19 -12.39
C SER A 136 -4.34 2.45 -11.74
N VAL A 137 -3.06 2.71 -11.99
CA VAL A 137 -2.34 3.92 -11.51
C VAL A 137 -3.00 5.21 -12.01
N ASN A 138 -3.52 5.21 -13.24
CA ASN A 138 -4.13 6.41 -13.82
C ASN A 138 -5.45 6.79 -13.15
N LYS A 139 -6.19 5.80 -12.64
CA LYS A 139 -7.47 6.03 -11.95
C LYS A 139 -7.29 6.20 -10.46
N HIS A 140 -6.46 5.34 -9.86
CA HIS A 140 -6.38 5.16 -8.42
C HIS A 140 -5.05 5.57 -7.78
N GLY A 141 -4.06 5.96 -8.59
CA GLY A 141 -2.70 6.23 -8.10
C GLY A 141 -2.64 7.34 -7.06
N ALA A 142 -3.47 8.37 -7.19
CA ALA A 142 -3.40 9.54 -6.32
C ALA A 142 -4.04 9.32 -4.95
N GLU A 143 -5.20 8.67 -4.90
CA GLU A 143 -5.89 8.34 -3.66
C GLU A 143 -5.18 7.23 -2.88
N ASP A 144 -4.62 6.23 -3.58
CA ASP A 144 -3.98 5.08 -2.95
C ASP A 144 -2.48 5.28 -2.73
N PHE A 145 -1.93 6.42 -3.15
CA PHE A 145 -0.47 6.62 -3.25
C PHE A 145 0.22 5.50 -4.04
N LEU A 146 -0.50 4.91 -5.00
CA LEU A 146 -0.05 3.83 -5.86
C LEU A 146 0.62 4.41 -7.11
N PHE A 147 1.83 4.93 -6.91
CA PHE A 147 2.73 5.28 -8.00
C PHE A 147 4.00 4.46 -7.82
N PRO A 148 4.17 3.36 -8.58
CA PRO A 148 5.36 2.53 -8.49
C PRO A 148 6.62 3.34 -8.76
N ASP A 149 7.73 2.98 -8.09
CA ASP A 149 9.00 3.64 -8.35
C ASP A 149 9.51 3.37 -9.77
N SER A 150 10.28 4.32 -10.30
CA SER A 150 10.88 4.19 -11.64
C SER A 150 11.92 3.07 -11.68
N SER A 151 11.95 2.28 -12.77
CA SER A 151 13.01 1.31 -13.01
C SER A 151 14.38 2.01 -13.01
N GLY A 152 15.34 1.47 -12.27
CA GLY A 152 16.70 2.02 -12.20
C GLY A 152 16.82 3.31 -11.39
N SER A 153 15.89 3.59 -10.47
CA SER A 153 16.02 4.69 -9.49
C SER A 153 16.67 4.25 -8.16
N LEU A 154 16.78 2.94 -7.93
CA LEU A 154 17.40 2.35 -6.73
C LEU A 154 18.92 2.50 -6.76
N LEU A 155 19.48 2.97 -5.65
CA LEU A 155 20.90 3.18 -5.44
C LEU A 155 21.36 2.55 -4.13
N PHE A 156 22.62 2.12 -4.07
CA PHE A 156 23.30 1.75 -2.83
C PHE A 156 24.45 2.71 -2.51
N SER A 157 24.54 3.21 -1.27
CA SER A 157 25.69 4.00 -0.80
C SER A 157 26.03 3.78 0.68
N SER A 158 27.27 4.09 1.06
CA SER A 158 27.76 4.04 2.44
C SER A 158 27.60 5.36 3.22
N ALA A 159 26.67 6.22 2.80
CA ALA A 159 26.30 7.51 3.43
C ALA A 159 27.31 8.67 3.38
N THR A 160 28.62 8.41 3.38
CA THR A 160 29.65 9.44 3.67
C THR A 160 29.61 10.66 2.75
N SER A 161 29.07 10.52 1.54
CA SER A 161 28.87 11.62 0.59
C SER A 161 27.49 11.60 -0.09
N SER A 162 26.57 10.72 0.33
CA SER A 162 25.31 10.52 -0.39
C SER A 162 24.26 11.56 0.01
N LEU A 163 23.77 12.29 -0.99
CA LEU A 163 22.64 13.22 -0.85
C LEU A 163 21.28 12.50 -0.88
N TYR A 164 21.28 11.20 -1.16
CA TYR A 164 20.09 10.37 -1.36
C TYR A 164 19.78 9.45 -0.17
N GLY A 165 20.63 9.46 0.85
CA GLY A 165 20.56 8.53 1.97
C GLY A 165 21.56 7.39 1.84
N ASP A 166 21.55 6.50 2.82
CA ASP A 166 22.49 5.40 2.98
C ASP A 166 21.84 4.02 2.84
N GLY A 167 22.69 3.02 2.66
CA GLY A 167 22.26 1.68 2.27
C GLY A 167 21.56 1.73 0.91
N TYR A 168 20.55 0.87 0.75
CA TYR A 168 19.63 0.97 -0.40
C TYR A 168 18.71 2.18 -0.21
N SER A 169 18.61 3.00 -1.25
CA SER A 169 17.84 4.23 -1.25
C SER A 169 17.12 4.44 -2.58
N ASN A 170 15.94 5.06 -2.52
CA ASN A 170 15.13 5.42 -3.68
C ASN A 170 14.50 6.82 -3.59
N THR A 171 15.22 7.74 -2.94
CA THR A 171 14.72 9.07 -2.56
C THR A 171 14.91 10.14 -3.64
N ALA A 172 15.54 9.77 -4.76
CA ALA A 172 15.87 10.67 -5.86
C ALA A 172 14.59 11.34 -6.38
N SER A 173 14.43 12.61 -6.07
CA SER A 173 13.24 13.43 -6.41
C SER A 173 13.63 14.72 -7.13
N ASP A 174 14.89 14.81 -7.54
CA ASP A 174 15.45 15.83 -8.41
C ASP A 174 15.06 15.55 -9.86
N ILE A 175 14.10 16.32 -10.38
CA ILE A 175 13.61 16.23 -11.77
C ILE A 175 14.67 16.73 -12.78
N THR A 176 15.76 17.35 -12.32
CA THR A 176 16.88 17.72 -13.18
C THR A 176 17.80 16.51 -13.36
N PRO A 177 17.94 15.95 -14.59
CA PRO A 177 18.82 14.82 -14.80
C PRO A 177 20.27 15.25 -14.56
N ALA A 178 20.83 14.89 -13.41
CA ALA A 178 22.27 14.91 -13.25
C ALA A 178 22.84 13.78 -14.10
N LEU A 179 23.32 14.09 -15.31
CA LEU A 179 24.17 13.18 -16.06
C LEU A 179 25.33 12.77 -15.14
N GLY A 180 25.42 11.46 -14.89
CA GLY A 180 26.14 10.87 -13.77
C GLY A 180 27.49 11.50 -13.46
N THR A 181 27.61 12.07 -12.27
CA THR A 181 28.89 12.44 -11.66
C THR A 181 28.86 12.05 -10.17
N ALA A 182 29.25 10.79 -9.92
CA ALA A 182 29.51 10.09 -8.64
C ALA A 182 28.28 9.45 -7.91
N SER A 183 28.36 8.26 -7.30
CA SER A 183 29.51 7.48 -6.79
C SER A 183 29.50 5.98 -7.13
N THR A 184 30.70 5.40 -7.23
CA THR A 184 31.05 3.99 -7.50
C THR A 184 30.22 2.92 -6.77
N GLY A 185 29.47 2.13 -7.56
CA GLY A 185 28.67 0.95 -7.17
C GLY A 185 27.48 0.80 -8.13
N ALA A 186 27.12 -0.42 -8.59
CA ALA A 186 26.26 -0.65 -9.76
C ALA A 186 24.93 0.15 -9.75
N GLY A 187 24.77 1.14 -10.65
CA GLY A 187 23.66 2.10 -10.61
C GLY A 187 22.96 2.37 -11.94
N VAL A 188 21.83 3.08 -11.86
CA VAL A 188 21.32 4.16 -12.74
C VAL A 188 20.62 5.18 -11.80
N LEU A 189 20.57 6.47 -12.14
CA LEU A 189 19.81 7.51 -11.43
C LEU A 189 19.08 8.40 -12.47
N ALA A 190 17.85 8.04 -12.80
CA ALA A 190 16.83 9.00 -13.18
C ALA A 190 16.00 9.33 -11.93
N SER A 191 15.36 10.50 -11.88
CA SER A 191 14.41 10.83 -10.82
C SER A 191 13.45 9.67 -10.59
N ASN A 192 13.17 9.32 -9.33
CA ASN A 192 12.07 8.41 -8.98
C ASN A 192 10.75 9.15 -9.20
N GLU A 193 10.21 9.07 -10.42
CA GLU A 193 8.96 9.74 -10.79
C GLU A 193 7.78 9.25 -9.96
N GLY A 194 7.79 7.96 -9.58
CA GLY A 194 6.79 7.39 -8.68
C GLY A 194 6.76 8.12 -7.34
N PHE A 195 7.93 8.28 -6.72
CA PHE A 195 8.04 9.02 -5.47
C PHE A 195 7.69 10.50 -5.62
N VAL A 196 8.12 11.16 -6.71
CA VAL A 196 7.72 12.53 -7.02
C VAL A 196 6.20 12.66 -7.11
N LYS A 197 5.51 11.74 -7.79
CA LYS A 197 4.04 11.73 -7.86
C LYS A 197 3.41 11.53 -6.48
N ARG A 198 3.96 10.66 -5.63
CA ARG A 198 3.51 10.50 -4.23
C ARG A 198 3.69 11.77 -3.40
N LEU A 199 4.83 12.47 -3.54
CA LEU A 199 5.07 13.76 -2.89
C LEU A 199 4.07 14.82 -3.37
N LEU A 200 3.78 14.87 -4.67
CA LEU A 200 2.79 15.79 -5.24
C LEU A 200 1.38 15.49 -4.72
N SER A 201 1.05 14.20 -4.53
CA SER A 201 -0.18 13.73 -3.89
C SER A 201 -0.24 13.97 -2.38
N ASN A 202 0.77 14.51 -1.72
CA ASN A 202 0.61 14.91 -0.33
C ASN A 202 -0.45 16.02 -0.21
N PRO A 203 -1.38 15.93 0.75
CA PRO A 203 -2.44 16.92 0.90
C PRO A 203 -1.83 18.31 1.11
N PRO A 204 -2.40 19.37 0.51
CA PRO A 204 -1.96 20.74 0.76
C PRO A 204 -2.29 21.13 2.20
N THR A 205 -1.63 22.18 2.69
CA THR A 205 -2.10 22.88 3.89
C THR A 205 -3.53 23.39 3.66
N ALA A 206 -4.35 23.47 4.71
CA ALA A 206 -5.71 23.99 4.60
C ALA A 206 -5.71 25.38 3.94
N GLY A 207 -6.43 25.52 2.82
CA GLY A 207 -6.45 26.76 2.02
C GLY A 207 -5.38 26.88 0.93
N GLY A 208 -4.47 25.90 0.78
CA GLY A 208 -3.47 25.85 -0.28
C GLY A 208 -4.03 25.44 -1.66
N GLN A 209 -3.33 25.80 -2.73
CA GLN A 209 -3.61 25.34 -4.10
C GLN A 209 -3.09 23.91 -4.30
N ASN A 210 -3.89 23.03 -4.89
CA ASN A 210 -3.55 21.61 -5.11
C ASN A 210 -3.16 21.37 -6.57
N THR A 211 -2.24 20.43 -6.81
CA THR A 211 -1.96 19.86 -8.14
C THR A 211 -1.78 18.35 -8.02
N ASN A 212 -2.53 17.63 -8.88
CA ASN A 212 -2.59 16.19 -9.13
C ASN A 212 -3.44 15.33 -8.16
N GLY A 213 -4.58 14.84 -8.68
CA GLY A 213 -5.26 13.63 -8.19
C GLY A 213 -6.14 13.73 -6.94
N TRP A 214 -6.13 14.84 -6.21
CA TRP A 214 -7.11 15.10 -5.16
C TRP A 214 -8.31 15.87 -5.69
N VAL A 215 -9.52 15.46 -5.30
CA VAL A 215 -10.73 16.23 -5.57
C VAL A 215 -10.86 17.35 -4.52
N SER A 216 -10.83 18.62 -4.98
CA SER A 216 -10.94 19.93 -4.28
C SER A 216 -9.62 20.54 -3.79
N ILE A 217 -9.14 21.74 -4.18
CA ILE A 217 -9.69 23.09 -4.47
C ILE A 217 -10.40 23.77 -3.28
N ALA A 218 -9.79 24.86 -2.79
CA ALA A 218 -10.25 25.88 -1.83
C ALA A 218 -11.10 25.46 -0.60
N SER A 219 -10.47 25.63 0.57
CA SER A 219 -10.95 25.75 1.99
C SER A 219 -12.36 25.29 2.43
N GLY A 220 -13.43 25.50 1.66
CA GLY A 220 -14.80 25.26 2.10
C GLY A 220 -15.43 23.91 1.69
N ALA A 221 -14.97 23.28 0.61
CA ALA A 221 -15.66 22.12 0.03
C ALA A 221 -15.08 20.75 0.41
N ALA A 222 -13.83 20.70 0.91
CA ALA A 222 -13.13 19.44 1.21
C ALA A 222 -13.87 18.56 2.23
N ASN A 223 -14.44 19.16 3.28
CA ASN A 223 -15.23 18.43 4.29
C ASN A 223 -16.53 17.85 3.71
N THR A 224 -17.19 18.55 2.79
CA THR A 224 -18.43 18.09 2.16
C THR A 224 -18.14 16.99 1.14
N ILE A 225 -17.02 17.09 0.42
CA ILE A 225 -16.63 16.15 -0.63
C ILE A 225 -16.09 14.83 -0.06
N ALA A 226 -15.29 14.88 1.02
CA ALA A 226 -14.89 13.67 1.77
C ALA A 226 -16.10 12.87 2.27
N ASN A 227 -17.19 13.56 2.62
CA ASN A 227 -18.47 12.94 2.97
C ASN A 227 -19.26 12.39 1.77
N GLN A 228 -18.96 12.81 0.53
CA GLN A 228 -19.70 12.44 -0.68
C GLN A 228 -19.12 11.23 -1.45
N PHE A 229 -17.82 10.95 -1.33
CA PHE A 229 -17.16 9.85 -2.08
C PHE A 229 -17.47 8.41 -1.62
N GLY A 230 -18.37 8.21 -0.64
CA GLY A 230 -18.83 6.88 -0.20
C GLY A 230 -19.83 6.16 -1.11
N ARG A 231 -19.90 6.47 -2.41
CA ARG A 231 -20.92 5.94 -3.34
C ARG A 231 -20.38 4.95 -4.38
N GLY A 232 -19.68 3.90 -3.93
CA GLY A 232 -19.50 2.66 -4.69
C GLY A 232 -20.48 1.57 -4.21
N ALA A 233 -20.92 0.66 -5.11
CA ALA A 233 -21.68 -0.54 -4.74
C ALA A 233 -21.37 -1.72 -5.67
N PHE A 234 -20.88 -2.84 -5.12
CA PHE A 234 -21.08 -4.22 -5.62
C PHE A 234 -21.11 -5.20 -4.43
N LEU A 235 -21.95 -6.23 -4.50
CA LEU A 235 -22.75 -6.66 -3.35
C LEU A 235 -22.31 -7.99 -2.68
N ASP A 236 -21.79 -7.91 -1.44
CA ASP A 236 -21.85 -8.98 -0.44
C ASP A 236 -22.59 -8.42 0.79
N LEU A 237 -23.77 -8.96 1.11
CA LEU A 237 -24.69 -8.40 2.11
C LEU A 237 -24.74 -9.20 3.41
N MET A 238 -24.78 -8.49 4.53
CA MET A 238 -25.03 -9.08 5.86
C MET A 238 -26.08 -8.29 6.63
N ALA A 239 -27.11 -8.97 7.13
CA ALA A 239 -28.03 -8.40 8.11
C ALA A 239 -27.37 -8.42 9.50
N ASN A 240 -27.47 -7.32 10.26
CA ASN A 240 -26.98 -7.20 11.64
C ASN A 240 -25.54 -7.70 11.86
N PRO A 241 -24.53 -7.18 11.13
CA PRO A 241 -23.17 -7.66 11.29
C PRO A 241 -22.61 -7.30 12.68
N GLN A 242 -22.27 -8.29 13.49
CA GLN A 242 -21.51 -8.08 14.72
C GLN A 242 -20.01 -8.12 14.40
N ILE A 243 -19.50 -7.00 13.89
CA ILE A 243 -18.10 -6.87 13.50
C ILE A 243 -17.29 -6.30 14.64
N LYS A 244 -16.19 -6.97 14.93
CA LYS A 244 -15.11 -6.41 15.71
C LYS A 244 -13.82 -6.46 14.90
N LEU A 245 -13.38 -5.29 14.48
CA LEU A 245 -12.17 -5.10 13.71
C LEU A 245 -11.10 -4.53 14.64
N ARG A 246 -9.92 -5.13 14.65
CA ARG A 246 -8.74 -4.52 15.26
C ARG A 246 -7.66 -4.47 14.23
N PHE A 247 -6.94 -3.37 14.18
CA PHE A 247 -5.74 -3.29 13.35
C PHE A 247 -4.65 -2.54 14.07
N ARG A 248 -3.42 -2.91 13.74
CA ARG A 248 -2.22 -2.24 14.20
C ARG A 248 -1.72 -1.34 13.08
N VAL A 249 -1.45 -0.09 13.39
CA VAL A 249 -0.79 0.85 12.48
C VAL A 249 0.70 0.95 12.78
N ASN A 250 1.51 1.13 11.74
CA ASN A 250 2.92 1.47 11.88
C ASN A 250 3.04 2.85 12.55
N GLN A 251 3.77 2.91 13.66
CA GLN A 251 4.08 4.15 14.40
C GLN A 251 5.55 4.16 14.79
N GLY A 252 6.21 5.30 14.64
CA GLY A 252 7.62 5.38 14.91
C GLY A 252 8.25 6.70 14.51
N SER A 253 9.58 6.73 14.56
CA SER A 253 10.39 7.85 14.12
C SER A 253 11.72 7.39 13.56
N ALA A 254 12.27 8.15 12.62
CA ALA A 254 13.60 8.00 12.09
C ALA A 254 14.42 9.27 12.39
N VAL A 255 15.66 9.09 12.82
CA VAL A 255 16.62 10.16 13.06
C VAL A 255 17.64 10.12 11.93
N ILE A 256 17.81 11.24 11.23
CA ILE A 256 18.71 11.36 10.08
C ILE A 256 19.80 12.37 10.42
N ASN A 257 21.05 11.93 10.36
CA ASN A 257 22.20 12.81 10.47
C ASN A 257 22.46 13.49 9.12
N LEU A 258 22.84 14.76 9.19
CA LEU A 258 23.19 15.58 8.05
C LEU A 258 24.66 15.99 8.17
N SER A 259 25.45 15.71 7.15
CA SER A 259 26.84 16.15 7.08
C SER A 259 26.93 17.63 6.67
N THR A 260 28.13 18.20 6.75
CA THR A 260 28.42 19.52 6.19
C THR A 260 28.24 19.58 4.67
N THR A 261 28.14 18.47 3.96
CA THR A 261 27.89 18.44 2.52
C THR A 261 26.42 18.17 2.17
N LYS A 262 25.51 18.24 3.16
CA LYS A 262 24.11 17.79 3.07
C LYS A 262 23.93 16.28 2.88
N ALA A 263 24.99 15.49 3.03
CA ALA A 263 24.86 14.04 2.94
C ALA A 263 23.97 13.53 4.07
N MET A 264 23.11 12.58 3.76
CA MET A 264 22.08 12.06 4.64
C MET A 264 22.45 10.65 5.08
N SER A 265 22.47 10.39 6.39
CA SER A 265 22.66 9.04 6.94
C SER A 265 21.63 8.71 8.00
N LEU A 266 21.12 7.49 7.98
CA LEU A 266 20.11 7.06 8.92
C LEU A 266 20.79 6.73 10.25
N SER A 267 20.55 7.57 11.26
CA SER A 267 21.13 7.38 12.59
C SER A 267 20.41 6.29 13.38
N SER A 268 19.07 6.31 13.34
CA SER A 268 18.24 5.34 14.03
C SER A 268 16.83 5.31 13.44
N THR A 269 16.18 4.16 13.54
CA THR A 269 14.72 4.03 13.42
C THR A 269 14.19 3.44 14.71
N THR A 270 13.17 4.07 15.28
CA THR A 270 12.44 3.58 16.45
C THR A 270 11.01 3.29 16.05
N LEU A 271 10.60 2.03 16.13
CA LEU A 271 9.22 1.61 15.92
C LEU A 271 8.54 1.46 17.28
N VAL A 272 7.53 2.29 17.52
CA VAL A 272 6.63 2.20 18.69
C VAL A 272 5.55 1.15 18.45
N SER A 273 5.19 0.95 17.18
CA SER A 273 4.23 -0.05 16.73
C SER A 273 4.53 -0.48 15.30
N GLY A 274 4.30 -1.76 15.03
CA GLY A 274 4.52 -2.38 13.74
C GLY A 274 5.99 -2.60 13.40
N GLN A 275 6.23 -3.14 12.21
CA GLN A 275 7.55 -3.63 11.81
C GLN A 275 8.20 -2.80 10.70
N SER A 276 7.48 -1.88 10.04
CA SER A 276 7.98 -1.15 8.88
C SER A 276 7.88 0.38 9.00
N CYS A 277 8.71 1.06 8.22
CA CYS A 277 8.60 2.49 7.99
C CYS A 277 7.72 2.72 6.75
N PRO A 278 6.57 3.39 6.86
CA PRO A 278 5.64 3.60 5.74
C PRO A 278 5.95 4.87 4.92
N ILE A 279 6.93 5.67 5.35
CA ILE A 279 7.29 6.94 4.72
C ILE A 279 8.65 6.87 4.02
N MET A 280 8.88 7.84 3.14
CA MET A 280 10.16 8.09 2.49
C MET A 280 10.50 9.58 2.58
N VAL A 281 11.76 9.90 2.85
CA VAL A 281 12.28 11.27 2.94
C VAL A 281 12.92 11.66 1.62
N ALA A 282 12.60 12.84 1.10
CA ALA A 282 13.19 13.35 -0.14
C ALA A 282 14.69 13.60 -0.02
N SER A 283 15.43 13.36 -1.09
CA SER A 283 16.87 13.61 -1.15
C SER A 283 17.20 15.10 -0.97
N SER A 284 18.44 15.36 -0.58
CA SER A 284 19.03 16.71 -0.49
C SER A 284 19.78 17.12 -1.76
N ALA A 285 19.70 16.32 -2.82
CA ALA A 285 20.43 16.50 -4.07
C ALA A 285 19.85 17.61 -4.95
N GLY A 286 20.70 18.32 -5.70
CA GLY A 286 20.29 19.18 -6.82
C GLY A 286 19.05 20.04 -6.56
N SER A 287 17.99 19.79 -7.34
CA SER A 287 16.68 20.45 -7.28
C SER A 287 15.64 19.71 -6.42
N ALA A 288 16.05 18.71 -5.65
CA ALA A 288 15.14 17.93 -4.80
C ALA A 288 14.57 18.79 -3.65
N PRO A 289 13.39 18.43 -3.11
CA PRO A 289 12.70 19.21 -2.08
C PRO A 289 13.53 19.61 -0.86
N ASN A 290 14.48 18.76 -0.44
CA ASN A 290 15.29 19.03 0.76
C ASN A 290 16.63 19.70 0.46
N SER A 291 16.97 19.97 -0.80
CA SER A 291 18.23 20.63 -1.18
C SER A 291 18.38 22.00 -0.53
N GLY A 292 17.31 22.81 -0.48
CA GLY A 292 17.32 24.13 0.17
C GLY A 292 17.05 24.09 1.68
N VAL A 293 16.55 22.96 2.20
CA VAL A 293 16.18 22.81 3.63
C VAL A 293 17.42 22.58 4.48
N PHE A 294 18.38 21.78 4.00
CA PHE A 294 19.54 21.36 4.77
C PHE A 294 20.74 22.29 4.59
N ASN A 295 21.46 22.54 5.69
CA ASN A 295 22.62 23.42 5.72
C ASN A 295 23.86 22.72 5.11
N ALA A 296 24.63 23.45 4.29
CA ALA A 296 25.86 23.00 3.62
C ALA A 296 27.16 23.43 4.35
N THR A 297 27.06 24.00 5.54
CA THR A 297 28.23 24.51 6.27
C THR A 297 28.40 23.91 7.66
N THR A 298 27.37 23.24 8.17
CA THR A 298 27.38 22.71 9.53
C THR A 298 26.59 21.40 9.57
N ALA A 299 27.16 20.40 10.25
CA ALA A 299 26.46 19.15 10.49
C ALA A 299 25.21 19.39 11.35
N GLY A 300 24.20 18.55 11.16
CA GLY A 300 22.92 18.69 11.83
C GLY A 300 22.18 17.36 11.92
N GLN A 301 20.94 17.44 12.40
CA GLN A 301 20.08 16.27 12.57
C GLN A 301 18.62 16.66 12.41
N ILE A 302 17.89 15.85 11.66
CA ILE A 302 16.43 15.93 11.58
C ILE A 302 15.84 14.64 12.14
N SER A 303 14.64 14.75 12.69
CA SER A 303 13.82 13.60 13.01
C SER A 303 12.51 13.68 12.23
N VAL A 304 12.07 12.54 11.73
CA VAL A 304 10.76 12.38 11.08
C VAL A 304 9.98 11.35 11.87
N ALA A 305 8.74 11.65 12.25
CA ALA A 305 7.87 10.78 13.03
C ALA A 305 6.53 10.56 12.34
N TRP A 306 5.96 9.37 12.53
CA TRP A 306 4.70 8.94 11.93
C TRP A 306 3.84 8.20 12.95
N GLY A 307 2.52 8.38 12.87
CA GLY A 307 1.58 7.66 13.72
C GLY A 307 0.13 8.04 13.46
N ALA A 308 -0.79 7.27 14.04
CA ALA A 308 -2.21 7.60 13.97
C ALA A 308 -2.54 8.73 14.96
N ILE A 309 -3.08 9.83 14.44
CA ILE A 309 -3.51 11.05 15.14
C ILE A 309 -2.39 11.86 15.81
N THR A 310 -1.43 11.17 16.43
CA THR A 310 -0.27 11.75 17.12
C THR A 310 1.01 11.02 16.71
N ASN A 311 2.16 11.62 16.99
CA ASN A 311 3.47 10.98 16.90
C ASN A 311 4.44 11.58 17.93
N SER A 312 5.66 11.06 18.01
CA SER A 312 6.65 11.49 19.02
C SER A 312 7.09 12.96 18.90
N LEU A 313 6.91 13.60 17.75
CA LEU A 313 7.24 15.01 17.52
C LEU A 313 6.03 15.93 17.74
N GLU A 314 4.82 15.43 17.48
CA GLU A 314 3.54 16.12 17.62
C GLU A 314 2.57 15.23 18.43
N PRO A 315 2.73 15.19 19.76
CA PRO A 315 1.97 14.29 20.65
C PRO A 315 0.53 14.78 20.93
N THR A 316 0.17 15.97 20.45
CA THR A 316 -1.14 16.58 20.71
C THR A 316 -2.17 16.07 19.71
N ILE A 317 -3.31 15.60 20.22
CA ILE A 317 -4.51 15.33 19.42
C ILE A 317 -5.13 16.68 19.03
N ASP A 318 -5.07 17.01 17.74
CA ASP A 318 -5.67 18.22 17.20
C ASP A 318 -6.40 17.96 15.88
N SER A 319 -7.43 18.77 15.60
CA SER A 319 -8.20 18.70 14.35
C SER A 319 -7.72 19.72 13.31
N THR A 320 -6.48 20.19 13.46
CA THR A 320 -5.91 21.30 12.67
C THR A 320 -5.79 20.96 11.19
N TYR A 321 -5.38 19.72 10.88
CA TYR A 321 -5.10 19.27 9.52
C TYR A 321 -6.15 18.29 8.97
N PHE A 322 -6.91 17.64 9.86
CA PHE A 322 -7.99 16.72 9.51
C PHE A 322 -9.07 16.80 10.59
N PRO A 323 -10.38 16.81 10.25
CA PRO A 323 -11.44 17.15 11.20
C PRO A 323 -11.74 16.05 12.24
N PHE A 324 -11.08 14.88 12.16
CA PHE A 324 -11.34 13.76 13.05
C PHE A 324 -10.21 13.57 14.06
N THR A 325 -10.58 13.53 15.33
CA THR A 325 -9.71 13.18 16.48
C THR A 325 -9.81 11.70 16.84
N THR A 326 -10.48 10.91 16.02
CA THR A 326 -10.63 9.46 16.15
C THR A 326 -10.64 8.81 14.77
N THR A 327 -10.44 7.50 14.75
CA THR A 327 -10.58 6.63 13.58
C THR A 327 -12.03 6.20 13.48
N ARG A 328 -12.52 5.99 12.25
CA ARG A 328 -13.92 5.66 11.99
C ARG A 328 -14.04 4.55 10.96
N LEU A 329 -14.91 3.59 11.21
CA LEU A 329 -15.35 2.61 10.21
C LEU A 329 -16.68 3.09 9.62
N TYR A 330 -16.73 3.29 8.31
CA TYR A 330 -17.95 3.59 7.59
C TYR A 330 -18.51 2.29 7.00
N VAL A 331 -19.76 1.98 7.29
CA VAL A 331 -20.42 0.75 6.82
C VAL A 331 -21.65 1.13 6.01
N PRO A 332 -21.67 0.91 4.69
CA PRO A 332 -22.87 1.14 3.90
C PRO A 332 -23.97 0.13 4.23
N PHE A 333 -25.20 0.61 4.45
CA PHE A 333 -26.42 -0.18 4.58
C PHE A 333 -27.35 0.09 3.41
N LEU A 334 -27.89 -0.99 2.84
CA LEU A 334 -28.83 -0.97 1.73
C LEU A 334 -30.18 -1.51 2.19
N ASP A 335 -31.23 -0.71 1.99
CA ASP A 335 -32.60 -1.17 2.16
C ASP A 335 -33.02 -1.84 0.84
N LEU A 336 -33.30 -3.14 0.88
CA LEU A 336 -33.68 -3.90 -0.30
C LEU A 336 -35.18 -3.73 -0.58
N GLU A 337 -35.55 -3.52 -1.84
CA GLU A 337 -36.96 -3.33 -2.24
C GLU A 337 -37.75 -4.66 -2.21
N ASN A 338 -37.07 -5.80 -2.45
CA ASN A 338 -37.66 -7.13 -2.36
C ASN A 338 -36.65 -8.18 -1.80
N PRO A 339 -36.43 -8.23 -0.48
CA PRO A 339 -35.43 -9.12 0.12
C PRO A 339 -35.77 -10.61 -0.02
N GLN A 340 -37.06 -10.98 -0.07
CA GLN A 340 -37.51 -12.38 -0.10
C GLN A 340 -37.12 -13.10 -1.40
N ALA A 341 -37.04 -12.38 -2.52
CA ALA A 341 -36.61 -12.94 -3.80
C ALA A 341 -35.11 -13.28 -3.82
N LEU A 342 -34.28 -12.52 -3.09
CA LEU A 342 -32.83 -12.76 -2.95
C LEU A 342 -32.52 -13.89 -1.95
N ILE A 343 -33.28 -13.96 -0.86
CA ILE A 343 -33.11 -14.99 0.18
C ILE A 343 -33.58 -16.37 -0.32
N SER A 344 -34.60 -16.42 -1.18
CA SER A 344 -35.17 -17.69 -1.66
C SER A 344 -34.33 -18.41 -2.72
N LYS A 345 -33.40 -17.72 -3.38
CA LYS A 345 -32.43 -18.30 -4.34
C LYS A 345 -31.02 -17.74 -4.13
N PRO A 346 -30.35 -18.10 -3.01
CA PRO A 346 -29.02 -17.60 -2.74
C PRO A 346 -28.01 -18.28 -3.70
N ASN A 347 -27.50 -17.54 -4.68
CA ASN A 347 -26.31 -17.98 -5.41
C ASN A 347 -25.08 -17.71 -4.54
N LYS A 348 -24.47 -18.77 -4.01
CA LYS A 348 -23.21 -18.69 -3.27
C LYS A 348 -22.05 -18.99 -4.22
N THR A 349 -21.35 -17.95 -4.66
CA THR A 349 -20.04 -18.12 -5.29
C THR A 349 -18.98 -17.84 -4.23
N VAL A 350 -18.33 -18.89 -3.73
CA VAL A 350 -17.18 -18.73 -2.83
C VAL A 350 -15.93 -18.72 -3.70
N ARG A 351 -15.24 -17.57 -3.76
CA ARG A 351 -13.87 -17.50 -4.28
C ARG A 351 -12.92 -17.51 -3.10
N TYR A 352 -12.10 -18.55 -3.01
CA TYR A 352 -10.98 -18.58 -2.08
C TYR A 352 -9.82 -17.80 -2.70
N MET A 353 -9.34 -16.77 -2.01
CA MET A 353 -8.18 -15.98 -2.40
C MET A 353 -7.13 -16.13 -1.31
N ASP A 354 -6.56 -17.32 -1.21
CA ASP A 354 -5.55 -17.64 -0.20
C ASP A 354 -4.16 -17.35 -0.78
N TYR A 355 -3.43 -16.45 -0.14
CA TYR A 355 -2.04 -16.15 -0.48
C TYR A 355 -1.13 -16.69 0.61
N TYR A 356 -0.19 -17.57 0.22
CA TYR A 356 0.91 -17.97 1.09
C TYR A 356 2.18 -17.23 0.65
N ALA A 357 2.75 -16.42 1.54
CA ALA A 357 4.00 -15.72 1.31
C ALA A 357 5.04 -16.17 2.33
N GLN A 358 6.21 -16.60 1.85
CA GLN A 358 7.32 -17.01 2.71
C GLN A 358 8.57 -16.17 2.43
N TRP A 359 9.22 -15.77 3.52
CA TRP A 359 10.49 -15.06 3.50
C TRP A 359 11.65 -16.05 3.44
N PHE A 360 12.63 -15.75 2.59
CA PHE A 360 13.95 -16.37 2.67
C PHE A 360 14.83 -15.49 3.56
N TYR A 361 15.06 -15.95 4.80
CA TYR A 361 15.89 -15.24 5.77
C TYR A 361 17.40 -15.41 5.53
N GLN A 362 17.78 -16.30 4.60
CA GLN A 362 19.16 -16.62 4.28
C GLN A 362 19.33 -16.85 2.78
N ARG A 363 20.52 -16.55 2.25
CA ARG A 363 20.85 -16.77 0.84
C ARG A 363 20.87 -18.27 0.51
N ALA A 364 20.28 -18.67 -0.60
CA ALA A 364 20.50 -19.99 -1.19
C ALA A 364 21.90 -20.06 -1.85
N GLY A 365 22.71 -21.05 -1.47
CA GLY A 365 23.99 -21.36 -2.13
C GLY A 365 25.23 -20.72 -1.49
N THR A 366 25.82 -21.42 -0.52
CA THR A 366 27.21 -21.22 -0.08
C THR A 366 28.14 -22.19 -0.82
N GLY A 367 29.04 -21.64 -1.63
CA GLY A 367 30.15 -22.32 -2.30
C GLY A 367 30.70 -21.34 -3.34
N VAL A 368 31.94 -20.84 -3.28
CA VAL A 368 33.21 -21.40 -2.83
C VAL A 368 34.10 -20.23 -2.37
N SER A 369 34.70 -20.31 -1.19
CA SER A 369 35.93 -19.56 -0.85
C SER A 369 36.82 -20.50 -0.04
N SER A 370 38.02 -20.76 -0.56
CA SER A 370 38.88 -21.87 -0.16
C SER A 370 39.73 -21.61 1.09
N THR A 371 39.52 -20.53 1.84
CA THR A 371 40.48 -20.16 2.91
C THR A 371 39.94 -19.70 4.25
N GLN A 372 38.63 -19.50 4.47
CA GLN A 372 38.13 -19.20 5.82
C GLN A 372 36.74 -19.81 6.06
N LEU A 373 36.71 -20.96 6.74
CA LEU A 373 35.50 -21.68 7.12
C LEU A 373 35.09 -21.28 8.55
N ASN A 374 33.84 -20.85 8.72
CA ASN A 374 33.13 -20.68 9.98
C ASN A 374 33.43 -19.42 10.81
N THR A 375 33.35 -18.24 10.18
CA THR A 375 32.83 -17.07 10.92
C THR A 375 31.50 -16.69 10.31
N ALA A 376 30.47 -16.52 11.16
CA ALA A 376 29.23 -15.90 10.72
C ALA A 376 29.60 -14.47 10.29
N PHE A 377 29.53 -14.19 8.99
CA PHE A 377 29.44 -12.81 8.56
C PHE A 377 27.95 -12.50 8.53
N ASP A 378 27.49 -11.76 9.53
CA ASP A 378 26.17 -11.15 9.47
C ASP A 378 26.18 -10.19 8.27
N LEU A 379 25.28 -10.39 7.31
CA LEU A 379 24.95 -9.34 6.35
C LEU A 379 24.05 -8.31 7.06
N GLN A 380 24.51 -7.79 8.19
CA GLN A 380 23.95 -6.62 8.82
C GLN A 380 24.52 -5.40 8.08
N LEU A 381 24.00 -5.15 6.87
CA LEU A 381 24.43 -4.03 6.01
C LEU A 381 24.02 -2.65 6.56
N SER A 382 23.25 -2.62 7.65
CA SER A 382 23.02 -1.49 8.53
C SER A 382 22.43 -2.04 9.84
N THR A 383 22.52 -1.35 10.98
CA THR A 383 21.84 -1.77 12.22
C THR A 383 20.32 -1.79 12.09
N ILE A 384 19.78 -1.28 10.98
CA ILE A 384 18.37 -1.11 10.66
C ILE A 384 18.01 -1.96 9.43
N GLN A 385 16.88 -2.67 9.50
CA GLN A 385 16.38 -3.48 8.39
C GLN A 385 15.89 -2.59 7.24
N GLN A 386 16.01 -3.06 5.98
CA GLN A 386 15.67 -2.28 4.78
C GLN A 386 14.23 -1.71 4.82
N PHE A 387 13.24 -2.52 5.21
CA PHE A 387 11.83 -2.10 5.32
C PHE A 387 11.56 -1.10 6.46
N GLN A 388 12.54 -0.86 7.34
CA GLN A 388 12.49 0.14 8.42
C GLN A 388 13.21 1.44 8.04
N SER A 389 13.91 1.48 6.90
CA SER A 389 14.53 2.70 6.39
C SER A 389 13.49 3.63 5.78
N CYS A 390 13.66 4.93 6.02
CA CYS A 390 12.93 6.00 5.34
C CYS A 390 13.62 6.46 4.04
N PHE A 391 14.71 5.81 3.63
CA PHE A 391 15.34 6.03 2.32
C PHE A 391 14.98 4.93 1.32
N ASP A 392 14.61 3.76 1.82
CA ASP A 392 14.28 2.60 1.01
C ASP A 392 12.79 2.54 0.66
N SER A 393 12.43 1.87 -0.44
CA SER A 393 11.04 1.73 -0.90
C SER A 393 10.37 0.40 -0.55
N ALA A 394 11.08 -0.53 0.08
CA ALA A 394 10.49 -1.73 0.66
C ALA A 394 9.37 -1.35 1.64
N PRO A 395 8.21 -2.05 1.63
CA PRO A 395 8.00 -3.36 1.02
C PRO A 395 7.53 -3.35 -0.44
N TRP A 396 7.42 -2.17 -1.09
CA TRP A 396 7.01 -2.12 -2.50
C TRP A 396 8.08 -2.74 -3.40
N THR A 397 9.33 -2.37 -3.19
CA THR A 397 10.49 -2.96 -3.87
C THR A 397 11.02 -4.15 -3.08
N VAL A 398 11.56 -5.13 -3.80
CA VAL A 398 12.33 -6.24 -3.22
C VAL A 398 13.83 -5.94 -3.32
N GLN A 399 14.67 -6.71 -2.62
CA GLN A 399 16.12 -6.52 -2.64
C GLN A 399 16.66 -6.51 -4.09
N PRO A 400 17.24 -5.40 -4.58
CA PRO A 400 17.79 -5.30 -5.93
C PRO A 400 18.91 -6.32 -6.14
N GLY A 401 18.94 -6.95 -7.32
CA GLY A 401 19.98 -7.91 -7.69
C GLY A 401 19.86 -9.30 -7.05
N SER A 402 18.90 -9.54 -6.15
CA SER A 402 18.59 -10.88 -5.67
C SER A 402 17.95 -11.71 -6.77
N SER A 403 18.54 -12.86 -7.09
CA SER A 403 18.00 -13.84 -8.04
C SER A 403 17.86 -15.19 -7.37
N ILE A 404 16.65 -15.73 -7.34
CA ILE A 404 16.44 -17.15 -7.00
C ILE A 404 16.55 -17.92 -8.31
N ARG A 405 17.42 -18.93 -8.33
CA ARG A 405 17.57 -19.90 -9.42
C ARG A 405 17.01 -21.23 -8.96
N ASN A 406 16.54 -22.05 -9.90
CA ASN A 406 15.93 -23.35 -9.60
C ASN A 406 14.69 -23.22 -8.70
N PHE A 407 13.79 -22.29 -9.00
CA PHE A 407 12.53 -22.15 -8.28
C PHE A 407 11.64 -23.36 -8.58
N ASN A 408 11.10 -23.99 -7.54
CA ASN A 408 10.13 -25.07 -7.68
C ASN A 408 9.12 -25.05 -6.53
N VAL A 409 7.87 -25.35 -6.85
CA VAL A 409 6.74 -25.40 -5.91
C VAL A 409 6.08 -26.77 -6.04
N ARG A 410 5.77 -27.39 -4.91
CA ARG A 410 5.07 -28.67 -4.84
C ARG A 410 3.88 -28.59 -3.89
N ILE A 411 2.77 -29.19 -4.28
CA ILE A 411 1.58 -29.38 -3.45
C ILE A 411 1.41 -30.88 -3.23
N GLY A 412 1.63 -31.35 -2.01
CA GLY A 412 1.74 -32.78 -1.72
C GLY A 412 2.87 -33.44 -2.51
N SER A 413 2.54 -34.46 -3.31
CA SER A 413 3.48 -35.18 -4.18
C SER A 413 3.52 -34.66 -5.63
N GLN A 414 2.71 -33.64 -5.96
CA GLN A 414 2.63 -33.08 -7.31
C GLN A 414 3.49 -31.82 -7.41
N GLN A 415 4.23 -31.70 -8.52
CA GLN A 415 5.02 -30.52 -8.84
C GLN A 415 4.16 -29.53 -9.62
N VAL A 416 4.26 -28.24 -9.29
CA VAL A 416 3.60 -27.15 -10.03
C VAL A 416 4.32 -26.86 -11.35
N PHE A 417 5.65 -27.02 -11.34
CA PHE A 417 6.50 -26.90 -12.52
C PHE A 417 7.15 -28.25 -12.83
N ASP A 418 7.19 -28.66 -14.10
CA ASP A 418 7.66 -29.99 -14.53
C ASP A 418 9.10 -30.31 -14.07
N ILE A 419 9.95 -29.30 -13.96
CA ILE A 419 11.33 -29.38 -13.43
C ILE A 419 11.67 -28.10 -12.65
N SER A 420 12.76 -28.12 -11.88
CA SER A 420 13.34 -26.86 -11.38
C SER A 420 14.10 -26.20 -12.53
N TYR A 421 13.64 -25.04 -12.99
CA TYR A 421 14.28 -24.29 -14.07
C TYR A 421 14.47 -22.82 -13.69
N ASP A 422 15.25 -22.10 -14.49
CA ASP A 422 15.49 -20.67 -14.29
C ASP A 422 14.22 -19.89 -14.64
N TYR A 423 13.43 -19.55 -13.61
CA TYR A 423 12.21 -18.76 -13.73
C TYR A 423 12.53 -17.37 -14.32
N ASP A 424 12.06 -17.13 -15.53
CA ASP A 424 12.32 -15.91 -16.29
C ASP A 424 11.11 -14.96 -16.30
N PHE A 425 11.23 -13.86 -17.05
CA PHE A 425 10.14 -12.88 -17.12
C PHE A 425 8.93 -13.41 -17.92
N GLN A 426 9.14 -14.32 -18.87
CA GLN A 426 8.05 -14.91 -19.63
C GLN A 426 7.22 -15.84 -18.74
N ASP A 427 7.88 -16.64 -17.89
CA ASP A 427 7.20 -17.43 -16.86
C ASP A 427 6.45 -16.53 -15.89
N PHE A 428 7.09 -15.45 -15.43
CA PHE A 428 6.46 -14.47 -14.57
C PHE A 428 5.17 -13.95 -15.18
N ILE A 429 5.19 -13.45 -16.41
CA ILE A 429 3.99 -12.90 -17.05
C ILE A 429 2.92 -13.98 -17.27
N ASN A 430 3.30 -15.22 -17.61
CA ASN A 430 2.34 -16.31 -17.75
C ASN A 430 1.59 -16.59 -16.44
N GLU A 431 2.28 -16.57 -15.30
CA GLU A 431 1.65 -16.80 -13.99
C GLU A 431 0.94 -15.54 -13.47
N PHE A 432 1.54 -14.37 -13.68
CA PHE A 432 1.05 -13.09 -13.19
C PHE A 432 -0.21 -12.63 -13.94
N ALA A 433 -0.30 -12.87 -15.25
CA ALA A 433 -1.48 -12.51 -16.04
C ALA A 433 -2.75 -13.25 -15.60
N LYS A 434 -2.62 -14.43 -14.96
CA LYS A 434 -3.76 -15.18 -14.41
C LYS A 434 -4.40 -14.44 -13.23
N LEU A 435 -3.61 -13.69 -12.47
CA LEU A 435 -4.08 -12.93 -11.30
C LEU A 435 -5.01 -11.80 -11.75
N GLY A 436 -6.27 -11.86 -11.33
CA GLY A 436 -7.24 -10.79 -11.64
C GLY A 436 -7.63 -10.68 -13.12
N SER A 437 -7.37 -11.71 -13.93
CA SER A 437 -7.71 -11.72 -15.36
C SER A 437 -9.21 -11.52 -15.60
N ILE A 438 -9.56 -10.65 -16.56
CA ILE A 438 -10.96 -10.30 -16.87
C ILE A 438 -11.72 -11.48 -17.50
N ASN A 439 -11.00 -12.42 -18.11
CA ASN A 439 -11.56 -13.56 -18.85
C ASN A 439 -11.03 -14.92 -18.38
N GLY A 440 -10.45 -15.02 -17.19
CA GLY A 440 -9.91 -16.30 -16.69
C GLY A 440 -8.73 -16.82 -17.53
N ASP A 441 -7.86 -15.91 -17.96
CA ASP A 441 -6.65 -16.20 -18.76
C ASP A 441 -6.93 -16.80 -20.15
N LEU A 442 -8.14 -16.61 -20.70
CA LEU A 442 -8.48 -17.10 -22.04
C LEU A 442 -7.81 -16.32 -23.17
N THR A 443 -7.28 -15.11 -22.91
CA THR A 443 -6.52 -14.34 -23.90
C THR A 443 -5.31 -13.65 -23.27
N LYS A 444 -4.14 -13.74 -23.92
CA LYS A 444 -2.89 -13.09 -23.47
C LYS A 444 -2.82 -11.59 -23.77
N GLU A 445 -3.72 -11.09 -24.62
CA GLU A 445 -3.73 -9.70 -25.11
C GLU A 445 -4.33 -8.71 -24.10
N LEU A 446 -4.96 -9.22 -23.04
CA LEU A 446 -5.61 -8.42 -21.99
C LEU A 446 -4.98 -8.71 -20.63
N SER A 447 -3.64 -8.85 -20.56
CA SER A 447 -2.93 -8.99 -19.30
C SER A 447 -2.94 -7.65 -18.54
N ASN A 448 -3.33 -7.72 -17.26
CA ASN A 448 -3.29 -6.58 -16.35
C ASN A 448 -1.96 -6.62 -15.59
N GLY A 449 -1.26 -5.48 -15.48
CA GLY A 449 0.02 -5.47 -14.80
C GLY A 449 0.78 -4.16 -14.87
N LEU A 450 1.24 -3.66 -13.72
CA LEU A 450 2.11 -2.49 -13.61
C LEU A 450 3.60 -2.80 -13.79
N ILE A 451 3.97 -4.09 -13.91
CA ILE A 451 5.36 -4.54 -13.94
C ILE A 451 5.77 -4.87 -15.38
N ASP A 452 6.69 -4.07 -15.91
CA ASP A 452 7.43 -4.39 -17.13
C ASP A 452 8.71 -5.19 -16.82
N TYR A 453 9.40 -5.62 -17.89
CA TYR A 453 10.63 -6.40 -17.78
C TYR A 453 11.71 -5.69 -16.94
N GLN A 454 11.90 -4.38 -17.14
CA GLN A 454 12.94 -3.61 -16.46
C GLN A 454 12.64 -3.46 -14.97
N THR A 455 11.38 -3.15 -14.64
CA THR A 455 10.88 -3.03 -13.27
C THR A 455 10.99 -4.37 -12.54
N TRP A 456 10.58 -5.47 -13.16
CA TRP A 456 10.72 -6.82 -12.62
C TRP A 456 12.18 -7.18 -12.36
N GLN A 457 13.07 -6.94 -13.33
CA GLN A 457 14.48 -7.30 -13.23
C GLN A 457 15.23 -6.49 -12.17
N GLN A 458 14.92 -5.20 -12.03
CA GLN A 458 15.73 -4.26 -11.24
C GLN A 458 15.17 -3.95 -9.85
N THR A 459 13.83 -3.98 -9.68
CA THR A 459 13.18 -3.41 -8.49
C THR A 459 12.13 -4.31 -7.85
N ASN A 460 11.52 -5.23 -8.62
CA ASN A 460 10.38 -6.04 -8.17
C ASN A 460 10.43 -7.49 -8.69
N ARG A 461 11.52 -8.21 -8.41
CA ARG A 461 11.72 -9.59 -8.85
C ARG A 461 10.95 -10.59 -7.98
N VAL A 462 9.63 -10.57 -8.09
CA VAL A 462 8.73 -11.52 -7.45
C VAL A 462 8.57 -12.77 -8.33
N LEU A 463 8.41 -13.92 -7.69
CA LEU A 463 8.13 -15.20 -8.33
C LEU A 463 6.71 -15.62 -7.96
N VAL A 464 5.93 -16.03 -8.96
CA VAL A 464 4.52 -16.39 -8.78
C VAL A 464 4.31 -17.81 -9.30
N ALA A 465 3.50 -18.59 -8.60
CA ALA A 465 3.11 -19.92 -9.05
C ALA A 465 1.61 -20.09 -8.80
N ASP A 466 0.84 -20.30 -9.86
CA ASP A 466 -0.56 -20.67 -9.72
C ASP A 466 -0.68 -22.14 -9.29
N VAL A 467 -1.35 -22.36 -8.16
CA VAL A 467 -1.58 -23.70 -7.59
C VAL A 467 -3.05 -24.11 -7.62
N SER A 468 -3.90 -23.33 -8.28
CA SER A 468 -5.36 -23.52 -8.29
C SER A 468 -5.79 -24.89 -8.84
N CYS A 469 -5.07 -25.43 -9.82
CA CYS A 469 -5.36 -26.74 -10.40
C CYS A 469 -5.06 -27.93 -9.47
N PHE A 470 -4.34 -27.71 -8.36
CA PHE A 470 -3.94 -28.74 -7.40
C PHE A 470 -4.80 -28.75 -6.12
N LEU A 471 -5.69 -27.76 -5.95
CA LEU A 471 -6.49 -27.55 -4.73
C LEU A 471 -7.97 -27.95 -4.88
N LEU A 472 -8.30 -28.75 -5.90
CA LEU A 472 -9.65 -29.28 -6.14
C LEU A 472 -10.01 -30.46 -5.23
#